data_AF-A0A1Y2MGM6-F1
#
_entry.id   AF-A0A1Y2MGM6-F1
#
_cell.length_a   1.000
_cell.length_b   1.000
_cell.length_c   1.000
_cell.angle_alpha   90.00
_cell.angle_beta   90.00
_cell.angle_gamma   90.00
#
_symmetry.space_group_name_H-M   'P 1'
#
loop_
_entity.id
_entity.type
_entity.pdbx_description
1 polymer ?
#
loop_
_entity_poly.entity_id
_entity_poly.type
_entity_poly.pdbx_seq_one_letter_code
_entity_poly.pdbx_strand_id
1 'polypeptide(L)'
;MPPPSTPERFRLEGIAEEDADDTFKPIQHDIPSPTKTTSSVETITSLDPDLSTFSTCDLVNASIEEAKSAISAHLDTINTTLALLETLDGFSATITVLRQEMLEKKEACEDKMAMLYAVEQAVEEMVFTGEAQEGTTERE
;
A
#
# COMPACT_ATOMS: atom_id res chain seq x y z
N MET A 1 58.62 -21.35 6.30
CA MET A 1 57.55 -20.47 6.81
C MET A 1 56.22 -20.98 6.28
N PRO A 2 55.37 -21.59 7.11
CA PRO A 2 53.97 -21.87 6.73
C PRO A 2 53.07 -20.63 6.90
N PRO A 3 51.99 -20.51 6.10
CA PRO A 3 51.10 -19.34 6.05
C PRO A 3 50.07 -19.27 7.20
N PRO A 4 49.45 -18.09 7.48
CA PRO A 4 48.52 -17.88 8.59
C PRO A 4 47.07 -18.29 8.28
N SER A 5 46.35 -18.59 9.38
CA SER A 5 45.06 -19.29 9.48
C SER A 5 43.83 -18.58 8.88
N THR A 6 42.93 -19.37 8.29
CA THR A 6 41.53 -19.05 7.97
C THR A 6 40.61 -19.15 9.20
N PRO A 7 39.57 -18.31 9.35
CA PRO A 7 38.57 -18.48 10.40
C PRO A 7 37.56 -19.58 10.05
N GLU A 8 37.07 -20.26 11.10
CA GLU A 8 36.33 -21.51 11.08
C GLU A 8 35.04 -21.49 10.25
N ARG A 9 34.91 -22.55 9.43
CA ARG A 9 33.65 -22.96 8.80
C ARG A 9 32.91 -23.79 9.84
N PHE A 10 31.73 -23.34 10.26
CA PHE A 10 30.86 -24.11 11.16
C PHE A 10 30.70 -25.53 10.62
N ARG A 11 31.15 -26.46 11.45
CA ARG A 11 31.31 -27.88 11.19
C ARG A 11 29.95 -28.53 11.41
N LEU A 12 29.44 -29.24 10.40
CA LEU A 12 28.32 -30.16 10.56
C LEU A 12 28.91 -31.44 11.14
N GLU A 13 28.96 -31.53 12.47
CA GLU A 13 29.17 -32.82 13.13
C GLU A 13 27.95 -33.71 12.90
N GLY A 14 28.19 -34.86 12.27
CA GLY A 14 27.20 -35.91 12.11
C GLY A 14 26.78 -36.47 13.47
N ILE A 15 25.51 -36.82 13.55
CA ILE A 15 24.99 -37.73 14.56
C ILE A 15 24.32 -38.87 13.82
N ALA A 16 24.77 -40.06 14.20
CA ALA A 16 24.44 -41.35 13.65
C ALA A 16 22.95 -41.67 13.77
N GLU A 17 22.48 -42.55 12.88
CA GLU A 17 21.22 -43.25 12.98
C GLU A 17 21.15 -44.00 14.33
N GLU A 18 20.13 -43.72 15.13
CA GLU A 18 19.67 -44.62 16.19
C GLU A 18 18.14 -44.72 16.13
N ASP A 19 17.70 -45.97 16.18
CA ASP A 19 16.37 -46.51 15.92
C ASP A 19 15.26 -45.98 16.82
N ALA A 20 14.07 -45.97 16.21
CA ALA A 20 12.73 -46.22 16.76
C ALA A 20 12.30 -45.66 18.14
N ASP A 21 11.13 -45.00 18.07
CA ASP A 21 10.10 -44.89 19.12
C ASP A 21 10.23 -43.72 20.11
N ASP A 22 9.77 -42.53 19.70
CA ASP A 22 8.70 -41.86 20.45
C ASP A 22 8.00 -40.80 19.57
N THR A 23 6.68 -40.78 19.66
CA THR A 23 5.78 -40.08 18.74
C THR A 23 5.89 -38.56 18.89
N PHE A 24 6.36 -37.91 17.82
CA PHE A 24 6.43 -36.46 17.62
C PHE A 24 5.08 -35.79 17.87
N LYS A 25 4.94 -35.02 18.96
CA LYS A 25 3.84 -34.06 19.11
C LYS A 25 4.13 -32.85 18.20
N PRO A 26 3.25 -32.48 17.25
CA PRO A 26 3.45 -31.27 16.46
C PRO A 26 3.32 -30.05 17.37
N ILE A 27 4.39 -29.27 17.46
CA ILE A 27 4.35 -27.91 18.02
C ILE A 27 3.50 -27.09 17.05
N GLN A 28 2.25 -26.82 17.41
CA GLN A 28 1.41 -25.82 16.75
C GLN A 28 2.03 -24.45 17.02
N HIS A 29 2.91 -24.01 16.14
CA HIS A 29 3.18 -22.58 16.01
C HIS A 29 2.12 -22.01 15.08
N ASP A 30 1.21 -21.22 15.65
CA ASP A 30 0.24 -20.42 14.91
C ASP A 30 0.99 -19.54 13.90
N ILE A 31 0.95 -19.96 12.64
CA ILE A 31 1.32 -19.14 11.50
C ILE A 31 0.22 -18.07 11.42
N PRO A 32 0.55 -16.76 11.50
CA PRO A 32 -0.43 -15.72 11.22
C PRO A 32 -0.96 -15.97 9.81
N SER A 33 -2.24 -16.33 9.74
CA SER A 33 -2.92 -16.57 8.47
C SER A 33 -2.74 -15.37 7.55
N PRO A 34 -2.67 -15.57 6.21
CA PRO A 34 -2.71 -14.46 5.28
C PRO A 34 -3.94 -13.64 5.63
N THR A 35 -3.74 -12.37 6.00
CA THR A 35 -4.83 -11.45 6.25
C THR A 35 -5.71 -11.49 5.02
N LYS A 36 -6.92 -12.05 5.19
CA LYS A 36 -7.97 -11.96 4.20
C LYS A 36 -8.00 -10.49 3.80
N THR A 37 -7.71 -10.22 2.53
CA THR A 37 -8.04 -8.96 1.91
C THR A 37 -9.55 -8.87 2.02
N THR A 38 -10.04 -8.28 3.10
CA THR A 38 -11.47 -8.01 3.27
C THR A 38 -11.83 -7.14 2.09
N SER A 39 -12.70 -7.67 1.23
CA SER A 39 -13.25 -6.91 0.12
C SER A 39 -13.85 -5.64 0.71
N SER A 40 -13.45 -4.46 0.22
CA SER A 40 -13.94 -3.18 0.73
C SER A 40 -15.47 -3.10 0.74
N VAL A 41 -16.13 -3.86 -0.15
CA VAL A 41 -17.59 -4.01 -0.21
C VAL A 41 -18.19 -4.64 1.07
N GLU A 42 -17.52 -5.59 1.70
CA GLU A 42 -17.99 -6.24 2.94
C GLU A 42 -17.94 -5.28 4.15
N THR A 43 -16.94 -4.41 4.20
CA THR A 43 -16.83 -3.35 5.22
C THR A 43 -17.90 -2.29 5.04
N ILE A 44 -18.16 -1.84 3.80
CA ILE A 44 -19.22 -0.85 3.52
C ILE A 44 -20.60 -1.43 3.87
N THR A 45 -20.85 -2.70 3.57
CA THR A 45 -22.12 -3.37 3.91
C THR A 45 -22.30 -3.52 5.42
N SER A 46 -21.22 -3.68 6.19
CA SER A 46 -21.26 -3.77 7.66
C SER A 46 -21.50 -2.43 8.35
N LEU A 47 -21.20 -1.31 7.67
CA LEU A 47 -21.41 0.04 8.17
C LEU A 47 -22.84 0.56 7.92
N ASP A 48 -23.65 -0.17 7.13
CA ASP A 48 -25.01 0.20 6.68
C ASP A 48 -25.19 1.70 6.40
N PRO A 49 -24.31 2.33 5.60
CA PRO A 49 -24.57 3.70 5.17
C PRO A 49 -25.80 3.69 4.28
N ASP A 50 -26.73 4.63 4.49
CA ASP A 50 -27.88 4.81 3.63
C ASP A 50 -27.45 5.38 2.26
N LEU A 51 -26.89 4.51 1.42
CA LEU A 51 -26.38 4.84 0.09
C LEU A 51 -27.50 5.30 -0.86
N SER A 52 -28.77 5.13 -0.49
CA SER A 52 -29.92 5.61 -1.27
C SER A 52 -30.09 7.12 -1.22
N THR A 53 -29.44 7.79 -0.25
CA THR A 53 -29.46 9.25 -0.11
C THR A 53 -28.39 9.98 -0.92
N PHE A 54 -27.40 9.26 -1.46
CA PHE A 54 -26.28 9.85 -2.20
C PHE A 54 -26.47 9.73 -3.71
N SER A 55 -26.26 10.84 -4.41
CA SER A 55 -26.09 10.79 -5.86
C SER A 55 -24.85 9.98 -6.22
N THR A 56 -24.85 9.30 -7.37
CA THR A 56 -23.63 8.70 -7.93
C THR A 56 -22.51 9.72 -8.05
N CYS A 57 -22.84 10.99 -8.34
CA CYS A 57 -21.87 12.08 -8.37
C CYS A 57 -21.26 12.35 -6.99
N ASP A 58 -22.08 12.39 -5.93
CA ASP A 58 -21.62 12.60 -4.56
C ASP A 58 -20.67 11.48 -4.11
N LEU A 59 -20.99 10.23 -4.47
CA LEU A 59 -20.16 9.07 -4.16
C LEU A 59 -18.81 9.11 -4.89
N VAL A 60 -18.80 9.52 -6.16
CA VAL A 60 -17.57 9.68 -6.95
C VAL A 60 -16.70 10.78 -6.37
N ASN A 61 -17.28 11.95 -6.07
CA ASN A 61 -16.54 13.07 -5.47
C ASN A 61 -15.98 12.71 -4.10
N ALA A 62 -16.77 12.06 -3.24
CA ALA A 62 -16.29 11.58 -1.94
C ALA A 62 -15.14 10.58 -2.08
N SER A 63 -15.21 9.67 -3.07
CA SER A 63 -14.14 8.71 -3.34
C SER A 63 -12.85 9.38 -3.82
N ILE A 64 -12.96 10.42 -4.66
CA ILE A 64 -11.81 11.21 -5.13
C ILE A 64 -11.15 11.94 -3.96
N GLU A 65 -11.93 12.60 -3.11
CA GLU A 65 -11.41 13.33 -1.95
C GLU A 65 -10.74 12.39 -0.93
N GLU A 66 -11.34 11.23 -0.66
CA GLU A 66 -10.73 10.23 0.21
C GLU A 66 -9.40 9.71 -0.38
N ALA A 67 -9.36 9.46 -1.69
CA ALA A 67 -8.13 9.04 -2.36
C ALA A 67 -7.04 10.14 -2.31
N LYS A 68 -7.39 11.41 -2.51
CA LYS A 68 -6.47 12.55 -2.38
C LYS A 68 -5.95 12.68 -0.94
N SER A 69 -6.83 12.53 0.05
CA SER A 69 -6.46 12.52 1.47
C SER A 69 -5.47 11.39 1.79
N ALA A 70 -5.76 10.16 1.34
CA ALA A 70 -4.89 9.01 1.56
C ALA A 70 -3.50 9.16 0.93
N ILE A 71 -3.44 9.66 -0.32
CA ILE A 71 -2.15 9.91 -0.99
C ILE A 71 -1.37 11.01 -0.27
N SER A 72 -2.04 12.07 0.20
CA SER A 72 -1.39 13.14 0.96
C SER A 72 -0.76 12.60 2.25
N ALA A 73 -1.48 11.76 2.99
CA ALA A 73 -0.95 11.11 4.19
C ALA A 73 0.24 10.18 3.90
N HIS A 74 0.22 9.48 2.76
CA HIS A 74 1.37 8.69 2.31
C HIS A 74 2.57 9.56 1.96
N LEU A 75 2.37 10.69 1.27
CA LEU A 75 3.44 11.65 0.97
C LEU A 75 4.07 12.22 2.24
N ASP A 76 3.27 12.57 3.25
CA ASP A 76 3.78 13.06 4.54
C ASP A 76 4.63 12.01 5.25
N THR A 77 4.19 10.75 5.22
CA THR A 77 4.95 9.62 5.77
C THR A 77 6.27 9.45 5.03
N ILE A 78 6.25 9.45 3.69
CA ILE A 78 7.44 9.31 2.86
C ILE A 78 8.41 10.47 3.10
N ASN A 79 7.93 11.71 3.14
CA ASN A 79 8.75 12.89 3.41
C ASN A 79 9.40 12.82 4.81
N THR A 80 8.65 12.36 5.81
CA THR A 80 9.18 12.12 7.16
C THR A 80 10.26 11.05 7.15
N THR A 81 10.04 9.92 6.47
CA THR A 81 11.03 8.85 6.34
C THR A 81 12.28 9.34 5.60
N LEU A 82 12.15 10.10 4.52
CA LEU A 82 13.28 10.69 3.80
C LEU A 82 14.12 11.61 4.69
N ALA A 83 13.47 12.46 5.49
CA ALA A 83 14.15 13.32 6.45
C ALA A 83 14.94 12.50 7.49
N LEU A 84 14.36 11.40 7.99
CA LEU A 84 15.07 10.48 8.89
C LEU A 84 16.27 9.80 8.21
N LEU A 85 16.09 9.30 6.99
CA LEU A 85 17.16 8.64 6.24
C LEU A 85 18.31 9.60 5.90
N GLU A 86 18.02 10.88 5.68
CA GLU A 86 19.03 11.90 5.49
C GLU A 86 19.92 12.10 6.73
N THR A 87 19.35 12.01 7.94
CA THR A 87 20.15 12.03 9.19
C THR A 87 21.04 10.79 9.36
N LEU A 88 20.73 9.71 8.65
CA LEU A 88 21.44 8.44 8.68
C LEU A 88 22.34 8.25 7.45
N ASP A 89 22.51 9.28 6.64
CA ASP A 89 23.31 9.16 5.42
C ASP A 89 24.78 8.83 5.75
N GLY A 90 25.36 7.93 4.95
CA GLY A 90 26.71 7.41 5.18
C GLY A 90 26.86 6.35 6.27
N PHE A 91 25.80 6.00 7.03
CA PHE A 91 25.89 4.91 8.02
C PHE A 91 25.97 3.52 7.38
N SER A 92 25.29 3.30 6.24
CA SER A 92 25.39 2.05 5.48
C SER A 92 24.90 2.21 4.04
N ALA A 93 25.34 1.32 3.15
CA ALA A 93 24.84 1.24 1.79
C ALA A 93 23.32 0.96 1.73
N THR A 94 22.76 0.27 2.72
CA THR A 94 21.32 -0.01 2.81
C THR A 94 20.50 1.27 3.00
N ILE A 95 21.02 2.28 3.70
CA ILE A 95 20.34 3.58 3.85
C ILE A 95 20.24 4.29 2.50
N THR A 96 21.28 4.24 1.67
CA THR A 96 21.26 4.82 0.32
C THR A 96 20.22 4.14 -0.57
N VAL A 97 20.15 2.80 -0.54
CA VAL A 97 19.14 2.05 -1.29
C VAL A 97 17.73 2.39 -0.81
N LEU A 98 17.51 2.40 0.51
CA LEU A 98 16.20 2.72 1.07
C LEU A 98 15.77 4.16 0.77
N ARG A 99 16.70 5.13 0.76
CA ARG A 99 16.42 6.52 0.35
C ARG A 99 15.96 6.57 -1.10
N GLN A 100 16.62 5.83 -1.99
CA GLN A 100 16.23 5.74 -3.39
C GLN A 100 14.83 5.14 -3.56
N GLU A 101 14.52 4.04 -2.87
CA GLU A 101 13.19 3.43 -2.88
C GLU A 101 12.09 4.38 -2.38
N MET A 102 12.39 5.21 -1.36
CA MET A 102 11.44 6.21 -0.86
C MET A 102 11.20 7.33 -1.87
N LEU A 103 12.22 7.75 -2.63
CA LEU A 103 12.07 8.75 -3.70
C LEU A 103 11.20 8.21 -4.84
N GLU A 104 11.41 6.96 -5.25
CA GLU A 104 10.58 6.32 -6.28
C GLU A 104 9.11 6.20 -5.85
N LYS A 105 8.86 5.87 -4.57
CA LYS A 105 7.50 5.84 -4.02
C LYS A 105 6.87 7.23 -3.94
N LYS A 106 7.68 8.26 -3.67
CA LYS A 106 7.22 9.65 -3.66
C LYS A 106 6.72 10.05 -5.05
N GLU A 107 7.54 9.83 -6.08
CA GLU A 107 7.18 10.11 -7.48
C GLU A 107 5.88 9.38 -7.86
N ALA A 108 5.76 8.10 -7.53
CA ALA A 108 4.54 7.34 -7.79
C ALA A 108 3.29 7.93 -7.09
N CYS A 109 3.43 8.47 -5.88
CA CYS A 109 2.33 9.14 -5.18
C CYS A 109 1.96 10.47 -5.83
N GLU A 110 2.95 11.26 -6.25
CA GLU A 110 2.76 12.53 -6.96
C GLU A 110 2.05 12.31 -8.31
N ASP A 111 2.44 11.29 -9.05
CA ASP A 111 1.78 10.89 -10.31
C ASP A 111 0.32 10.48 -10.09
N LYS A 112 0.05 9.71 -9.03
CA LYS A 112 -1.32 9.31 -8.67
C LYS A 112 -2.16 10.50 -8.23
N MET A 113 -1.57 11.46 -7.52
CA MET A 113 -2.24 12.71 -7.18
C MET A 113 -2.61 13.50 -8.43
N ALA A 114 -1.69 13.64 -9.38
CA ALA A 114 -1.96 14.30 -10.66
C ALA A 114 -3.08 13.61 -11.45
N MET A 115 -3.09 12.27 -11.46
CA MET A 115 -4.18 11.48 -12.06
C MET A 115 -5.53 11.76 -11.40
N LEU A 116 -5.61 11.84 -10.06
CA LEU A 116 -6.85 12.15 -9.37
C LEU A 116 -7.38 13.55 -9.70
N TYR A 117 -6.50 14.56 -9.81
CA TYR A 117 -6.91 15.90 -10.25
C TYR A 117 -7.48 15.89 -11.68
N ALA A 118 -6.92 15.08 -12.58
CA ALA A 118 -7.46 14.94 -13.93
C ALA A 118 -8.83 14.24 -13.93
N VAL A 119 -9.04 13.25 -13.07
CA VAL A 119 -10.34 12.58 -12.90
C VAL A 119 -11.38 13.54 -12.31
N GLU A 120 -11.01 14.33 -11.31
CA GLU A 120 -11.87 15.36 -10.71
C GLU A 120 -12.38 16.35 -11.76
N GLN A 121 -11.47 16.89 -12.59
CA GLN A 121 -11.85 17.80 -13.69
C GLN A 121 -12.78 17.12 -14.70
N ALA A 122 -12.51 15.88 -15.08
CA ALA A 122 -13.37 15.15 -16.01
C ALA A 122 -14.78 14.91 -15.44
N VAL A 123 -14.89 14.64 -14.14
CA VAL A 123 -16.18 14.49 -13.46
C VAL A 123 -16.94 15.81 -13.45
N GLU A 124 -16.28 16.92 -13.13
CA GLU A 124 -16.89 18.26 -13.18
C GLU A 124 -17.42 18.58 -14.58
N GLU A 125 -16.64 18.32 -15.64
CA GLU A 125 -17.08 18.54 -17.04
C GLU A 125 -18.29 17.67 -17.43
N MET A 126 -18.33 16.41 -16.98
CA MET A 126 -19.48 15.52 -17.25
C MET A 126 -20.76 16.01 -16.55
N VAL A 127 -20.65 16.57 -15.34
CA VAL A 127 -21.81 17.16 -14.64
C VAL A 127 -22.36 18.36 -15.41
N PHE A 128 -21.50 19.25 -15.91
CA PHE A 128 -21.92 20.43 -16.67
C PHE A 128 -22.56 20.12 -18.03
N THR A 129 -22.11 19.07 -18.71
CA THR A 129 -22.67 18.68 -20.02
C THR A 129 -24.03 17.99 -19.92
N GLY A 130 -24.36 17.38 -18.77
CA GLY A 130 -25.66 16.79 -18.49
C GLY A 130 -26.79 17.82 -18.31
N GLU A 131 -26.49 19.00 -17.75
CA GLU A 131 -27.48 20.05 -17.49
C GLU A 131 -27.88 20.84 -18.76
N ALA A 132 -27.04 20.86 -19.79
CA ALA A 132 -27.31 21.61 -21.02
C ALA A 132 -28.34 20.95 -21.95
N GLN A 133 -28.71 19.68 -21.71
CA GLN A 133 -29.55 18.89 -22.62
C GLN A 133 -31.04 18.85 -22.21
N GLU A 134 -31.43 19.30 -21.02
CA GLU A 134 -32.82 19.26 -20.52
C GLU A 134 -33.69 20.49 -20.87
N GLY A 135 -33.19 21.44 -21.67
CA GLY A 135 -33.85 22.73 -21.90
C GLY A 135 -34.59 22.94 -23.24
N THR A 136 -34.67 21.95 -24.15
CA THR A 136 -35.19 22.19 -25.51
C THR A 136 -36.12 21.09 -26.06
N THR A 137 -37.24 20.81 -25.39
CA THR A 137 -38.41 20.30 -26.13
C THR A 137 -39.70 20.67 -25.41
N GLU A 138 -40.39 21.71 -25.90
CA GLU A 138 -41.85 21.78 -26.07
C GLU A 138 -42.25 23.18 -26.61
N ARG A 139 -42.26 23.29 -27.93
CA ARG A 139 -43.10 24.24 -28.69
C ARG A 139 -43.51 23.52 -29.96
N GLU A 140 -44.75 23.03 -29.97
CA GLU A 140 -45.84 23.42 -30.89
C GLU A 140 -47.07 22.55 -30.66
#